data_AF-A0A183DSM5-F1
#
_entry.id   AF-A0A183DSM5-F1
#
_cell.length_a   1.000
_cell.length_b   1.000
_cell.length_c   1.000
_cell.angle_alpha   90.00
_cell.angle_beta   90.00
_cell.angle_gamma   90.00
#
_symmetry.space_group_name_H-M   'P 1'
#
loop_
_entity.id
_entity.type
_entity.pdbx_description
1 polymer ?
#
loop_
_entity_poly.entity_id
_entity_poly.type
_entity_poly.pdbx_seq_one_letter_code
_entity_poly.pdbx_strand_id
1 'polypeptide(L)'
;MFKQSCFFGFARIVRLKDDAETCADEAVNIARSGTDSQSATVPPVNDAERKAKAEMIAKGRKAKKLKRQANSEASAVRRCDLENIEVTAEEINDVMKELAKAASTSEPREIWHTPLYDIREEAYEEMKRPPFPENSNFRVRLNTFRDLWRRGYYLTCGLKFGCDYLAYEAIPG
;
A
#
# COMPACT_ATOMS: atom_id res chain seq x y z
N MET A 1 -2.44 16.51 4.72
CA MET A 1 -3.38 15.56 4.07
C MET A 1 -4.79 16.13 4.16
N PHE A 2 -5.60 16.08 3.09
CA PHE A 2 -6.96 16.63 3.08
C PHE A 2 -7.99 15.49 3.15
N LYS A 3 -9.01 15.65 3.99
CA LYS A 3 -10.15 14.74 4.07
C LYS A 3 -11.41 15.54 3.77
N GLN A 4 -12.25 15.00 2.89
CA GLN A 4 -13.60 15.50 2.69
C GLN A 4 -14.51 14.69 3.61
N SER A 5 -15.03 15.32 4.67
CA SER A 5 -16.05 14.72 5.53
C SER A 5 -17.41 15.26 5.12
N CYS A 6 -18.35 14.35 4.87
CA CYS A 6 -19.74 14.69 4.58
C CYS A 6 -20.55 14.52 5.86
N PHE A 7 -21.04 15.63 6.43
CA PHE A 7 -22.03 15.63 7.50
C PHE A 7 -23.20 16.52 7.05
N PHE A 8 -24.43 16.00 7.07
CA PHE A 8 -25.66 16.73 6.70
C PHE A 8 -25.64 17.46 5.33
N GLY A 9 -25.10 16.84 4.28
CA GLY A 9 -25.19 17.38 2.91
C GLY A 9 -24.28 18.58 2.60
N PHE A 10 -23.50 19.06 3.56
CA PHE A 10 -22.42 20.01 3.33
C PHE A 10 -21.07 19.27 3.40
N ALA A 11 -20.29 19.36 2.32
CA ALA A 11 -18.94 18.83 2.30
C ALA A 11 -18.02 19.78 3.09
N ARG A 12 -17.46 19.30 4.20
CA ARG A 12 -16.44 20.02 4.98
C ARG A 12 -15.07 19.58 4.51
N ILE A 13 -14.19 20.55 4.27
CA ILE A 13 -12.79 20.29 3.91
C ILE A 13 -11.99 20.48 5.18
N VAL A 14 -11.27 19.43 5.60
CA VAL A 14 -10.45 19.48 6.81
C VAL A 14 -9.00 19.11 6.49
N ARG A 15 -8.06 19.73 7.22
CA ARG A 15 -6.62 19.49 7.11
C ARG A 15 -6.11 18.98 8.45
N LEU A 16 -5.25 17.97 8.44
CA LEU A 16 -4.55 17.52 9.65
C LEU A 16 -3.72 18.67 10.22
N LYS A 17 -3.83 18.90 11.53
CA LYS A 17 -3.01 19.89 12.24
C LYS A 17 -1.53 19.56 12.10
N ASP A 18 -0.72 20.56 11.81
CA ASP A 18 0.74 20.44 11.81
C ASP A 18 1.27 20.65 13.25
N ASP A 19 0.65 20.00 14.23
CA ASP A 19 1.09 20.09 15.62
C ASP A 19 2.30 19.15 15.78
N ALA A 20 3.49 19.73 15.62
CA ALA A 20 4.78 19.05 15.82
C ALA A 20 5.03 18.62 17.28
N GLU A 21 4.10 18.89 18.19
CA GLU A 21 4.24 18.57 19.60
C GLU A 21 2.94 17.94 20.11
N THR A 22 3.05 16.78 20.77
CA THR A 22 2.00 16.01 21.50
C THR A 22 1.26 14.85 20.82
N CYS A 23 1.62 14.40 19.60
CA CYS A 23 1.07 13.14 19.06
C CYS A 23 2.09 12.03 18.76
N ALA A 24 3.34 12.18 19.20
CA ALA A 24 4.28 11.06 19.23
C ALA A 24 3.99 10.07 20.37
N ASP A 25 3.29 10.48 21.43
CA ASP A 25 3.10 9.62 22.62
C ASP A 25 1.72 8.93 22.68
N GLU A 26 0.65 9.52 22.12
CA GLU A 26 -0.69 8.92 22.19
C GLU A 26 -1.07 8.06 20.98
N ALA A 27 -0.59 8.39 19.77
CA ALA A 27 -0.82 7.54 18.58
C ALA A 27 -0.12 6.17 18.71
N VAL A 28 0.92 6.11 19.55
CA VAL A 28 1.59 4.85 19.89
C VAL A 28 0.77 4.06 20.93
N ASN A 29 -0.05 4.71 21.77
CA ASN A 29 -0.80 4.03 22.84
C ASN A 29 -2.18 3.49 22.43
N ILE A 30 -2.87 4.08 21.44
CA ILE A 30 -4.15 3.51 20.95
C ILE A 30 -3.92 2.28 20.06
N ALA A 31 -2.77 2.21 19.37
CA ALA A 31 -2.34 0.99 18.68
C ALA A 31 -1.84 -0.12 19.64
N ARG A 32 -1.72 0.17 20.96
CA ARG A 32 -1.16 -0.75 21.96
C ARG A 32 -2.20 -1.46 22.84
N SER A 33 -3.48 -1.11 22.78
CA SER A 33 -4.52 -1.76 23.61
C SER A 33 -5.15 -3.00 22.97
N GLY A 34 -4.72 -3.37 21.76
CA GLY A 34 -5.14 -4.60 21.08
C GLY A 34 -3.95 -5.51 20.79
N THR A 35 -3.65 -6.40 21.75
CA THR A 35 -2.79 -7.60 21.64
C THR A 35 -1.29 -7.40 21.34
N ASP A 36 -0.52 -7.63 22.40
CA ASP A 36 0.81 -8.23 22.47
C ASP A 36 1.96 -7.66 21.63
N SER A 37 2.84 -6.94 22.34
CA SER A 37 4.29 -7.14 22.34
C SER A 37 4.98 -7.38 20.99
N GLN A 38 5.55 -6.32 20.40
CA GLN A 38 7.01 -6.11 20.37
C GLN A 38 7.39 -4.88 19.52
N SER A 39 8.25 -4.06 20.12
CA SER A 39 9.01 -2.96 19.54
C SER A 39 9.75 -3.35 18.26
N ALA A 40 9.84 -2.41 17.32
CA ALA A 40 10.74 -2.42 16.16
C ALA A 40 12.22 -2.26 16.57
N THR A 41 12.69 -3.12 17.46
CA THR A 41 14.06 -3.61 17.45
C THR A 41 14.03 -4.76 16.47
N VAL A 42 14.82 -4.76 15.39
CA VAL A 42 15.00 -5.97 14.58
C VAL A 42 15.43 -7.06 15.56
N PRO A 43 14.55 -8.02 15.92
CA PRO A 43 14.96 -9.05 16.86
C PRO A 43 16.11 -9.78 16.17
N PRO A 44 17.18 -10.18 16.88
CA PRO A 44 18.18 -11.07 16.32
C PRO A 44 17.41 -12.31 15.89
N VAL A 45 17.06 -12.39 14.60
CA VAL A 45 16.26 -13.48 14.08
C VAL A 45 17.08 -14.72 14.38
N ASN A 46 16.62 -15.50 15.35
CA ASN A 46 17.33 -16.67 15.84
C ASN A 46 17.71 -17.49 14.61
N ASP A 47 18.99 -17.82 14.45
CA ASP A 47 19.45 -18.51 13.24
C ASP A 47 18.69 -19.83 13.00
N ALA A 48 18.11 -20.40 14.05
CA ALA A 48 17.15 -21.49 14.01
C ALA A 48 15.89 -21.19 13.17
N GLU A 49 15.26 -20.02 13.32
CA GLU A 49 14.08 -19.63 12.55
C GLU A 49 14.40 -19.37 11.09
N ARG A 50 15.58 -18.80 10.81
CA ARG A 50 16.06 -18.61 9.43
C ARG A 50 16.31 -19.97 8.77
N LYS A 51 16.96 -20.90 9.48
CA LYS A 51 17.19 -22.27 9.03
C LYS A 51 15.87 -23.01 8.77
N ALA A 52 14.88 -22.90 9.66
CA ALA A 52 13.57 -23.50 9.47
C ALA A 52 12.83 -22.95 8.23
N LYS A 53 12.91 -21.63 7.99
CA LYS A 53 12.37 -21.01 6.77
C LYS A 53 13.10 -21.51 5.51
N ALA A 54 14.42 -21.62 5.55
CA ALA A 54 15.22 -22.12 4.45
C ALA A 54 14.92 -23.60 4.13
N GLU A 55 14.74 -24.43 5.16
CA GLU A 55 14.36 -25.84 5.01
C GLU A 55 13.00 -25.99 4.31
N MET A 56 12.00 -25.21 4.71
CA MET A 56 10.67 -25.22 4.07
C MET A 56 10.74 -24.81 2.59
N ILE A 57 11.55 -23.81 2.27
CA ILE A 57 11.75 -23.36 0.88
C ILE A 57 12.46 -24.46 0.06
N ALA A 58 13.48 -25.11 0.62
CA ALA A 58 14.21 -26.19 -0.04
C ALA A 58 13.32 -27.41 -0.30
N LYS A 59 12.52 -27.84 0.70
CA LYS A 59 11.51 -28.90 0.57
C LYS A 59 10.52 -28.56 -0.55
N GLY A 60 10.03 -27.32 -0.57
CA GLY A 60 9.13 -26.83 -1.62
C GLY A 60 9.73 -26.86 -3.03
N ARG A 61 11.01 -26.49 -3.17
CA ARG A 61 11.74 -26.53 -4.45
C ARG A 61 11.92 -27.98 -4.94
N LYS A 62 12.31 -28.90 -4.07
CA LYS A 62 12.42 -30.33 -4.39
C LYS A 62 11.08 -30.95 -4.80
N ALA A 63 10.02 -30.70 -4.03
CA ALA A 63 8.68 -31.16 -4.34
C ALA A 63 8.23 -30.71 -5.74
N LYS A 64 8.46 -29.43 -6.05
CA LYS A 64 8.12 -28.85 -7.36
C LYS A 64 8.94 -29.46 -8.50
N LYS A 65 10.21 -29.79 -8.27
CA LYS A 65 11.07 -30.45 -9.27
C LYS A 65 10.62 -31.89 -9.53
N LEU A 66 10.30 -32.65 -8.48
CA LEU A 66 9.78 -34.01 -8.59
C LEU A 66 8.44 -34.05 -9.33
N LYS A 67 7.50 -33.16 -9.00
CA LYS A 67 6.22 -33.06 -9.73
C LYS A 67 6.41 -32.71 -11.22
N ARG A 68 7.40 -31.87 -11.57
CA ARG A 68 7.72 -31.54 -12.97
C ARG A 68 8.32 -32.72 -13.73
N GLN A 69 9.13 -33.57 -13.08
CA GLN A 69 9.73 -34.75 -13.69
C GLN A 69 8.74 -35.90 -13.86
N ALA A 70 7.73 -36.00 -13.00
CA ALA A 70 6.73 -37.06 -13.02
C ALA A 70 5.65 -36.93 -14.12
N ASN A 71 5.72 -35.92 -15.00
CA ASN A 71 4.69 -35.59 -16.01
C ASN A 71 3.24 -35.67 -15.46
N SER A 72 3.07 -35.32 -14.19
CA SER A 72 1.81 -35.41 -13.46
C SER A 72 1.02 -34.13 -13.70
N GLU A 73 -0.27 -34.29 -14.01
CA GLU A 73 -1.25 -33.22 -14.20
C GLU A 73 -1.08 -32.08 -13.19
N ALA A 74 -1.29 -30.84 -13.66
CA ALA A 74 -0.99 -29.58 -13.00
C ALA A 74 -1.72 -29.35 -11.66
N SER A 75 -1.41 -30.15 -10.64
CA SER A 75 -1.93 -30.05 -9.30
C SER A 75 -0.94 -29.29 -8.40
N ALA A 76 -1.45 -28.32 -7.64
CA ALA A 76 -0.66 -27.54 -6.70
C ALA A 76 0.02 -28.46 -5.65
N VAL A 77 1.26 -28.12 -5.25
CA VAL A 77 1.96 -28.80 -4.15
C VAL A 77 1.22 -28.51 -2.85
N ARG A 78 0.72 -29.54 -2.17
CA ARG A 78 0.06 -29.41 -0.87
C ARG A 78 1.10 -29.46 0.25
N ARG A 79 0.76 -28.95 1.43
CA ARG A 79 1.65 -28.98 2.60
C ARG A 79 2.05 -30.41 3.00
N CYS A 80 1.14 -31.37 2.86
CA CYS A 80 1.38 -32.78 3.14
C CYS A 80 2.44 -33.42 2.22
N ASP A 81 2.64 -32.87 1.01
CA ASP A 81 3.63 -33.39 0.05
C ASP A 81 5.08 -33.09 0.49
N LEU A 82 5.27 -32.23 1.48
CA LEU A 82 6.58 -31.76 1.96
C LEU A 82 7.17 -32.64 3.06
N GLU A 83 6.34 -33.42 3.76
CA GLU A 83 6.75 -34.25 4.90
C GLU A 83 7.64 -35.43 4.47
N ASN A 84 7.47 -35.91 3.24
CA ASN A 84 8.19 -37.06 2.70
C ASN A 84 9.50 -36.72 1.96
N ILE A 85 9.92 -35.44 1.98
CA ILE A 85 11.04 -34.96 1.17
C ILE A 85 12.19 -34.55 2.08
N GLU A 86 13.22 -35.39 2.09
CA GLU A 86 14.46 -35.12 2.79
C GLU A 86 15.34 -34.15 1.98
N VAL A 87 15.84 -33.12 2.67
CA VAL A 87 16.69 -32.06 2.11
C VAL A 87 18.05 -32.14 2.75
N THR A 88 19.10 -32.04 1.95
CA THR A 88 20.48 -32.11 2.42
C THR A 88 20.89 -30.76 3.03
N ALA A 89 21.73 -30.77 4.05
CA ALA A 89 22.17 -29.54 4.74
C ALA A 89 22.82 -28.50 3.80
N GLU A 90 23.44 -28.94 2.71
CA GLU A 90 24.03 -28.09 1.67
C GLU A 90 22.96 -27.24 0.95
N GLU A 91 21.82 -27.83 0.60
CA GLU A 91 20.73 -27.13 -0.08
C GLU A 91 20.05 -26.09 0.82
N ILE A 92 20.00 -26.37 2.13
CA ILE A 92 19.52 -25.42 3.13
C ILE A 92 20.48 -24.22 3.22
N ASN A 93 21.79 -24.47 3.17
CA ASN A 93 22.80 -23.42 3.24
C ASN A 93 22.80 -22.53 1.98
N ASP A 94 22.56 -23.10 0.80
CA ASP A 94 22.42 -22.33 -0.43
C ASP A 94 21.20 -21.40 -0.39
N VAL A 95 20.06 -21.87 0.10
CA VAL A 95 18.86 -21.04 0.29
C VAL A 95 19.11 -19.93 1.32
N MET A 96 19.82 -20.23 2.42
CA MET A 96 20.22 -19.23 3.40
C MET A 96 21.08 -18.13 2.77
N LYS A 97 22.03 -18.51 1.91
CA LYS A 97 22.89 -17.56 1.18
C LYS A 97 22.10 -16.71 0.18
N GLU A 98 21.09 -17.27 -0.48
CA GLU A 98 20.17 -16.51 -1.35
C GLU A 98 19.34 -15.49 -0.56
N LEU A 99 18.77 -15.90 0.58
CA LEU A 99 17.98 -15.02 1.44
C LEU A 99 18.83 -13.86 2.00
N ALA A 100 20.09 -14.13 2.35
CA ALA A 100 21.03 -13.10 2.79
C ALA A 100 21.35 -12.09 1.68
N LYS A 101 21.54 -12.55 0.44
CA LYS A 101 21.74 -11.66 -0.73
C LYS A 101 20.51 -10.82 -1.05
N ALA A 102 19.31 -11.41 -0.97
CA ALA A 102 18.06 -10.69 -1.21
C ALA A 102 17.82 -9.59 -0.16
N ALA A 103 18.25 -9.81 1.09
CA ALA A 103 18.18 -8.80 2.13
C ALA A 103 19.15 -7.63 1.91
N SER A 104 20.32 -7.87 1.29
CA SER A 104 21.29 -6.81 0.99
C SER A 104 21.00 -6.02 -0.29
N THR A 105 20.24 -6.60 -1.23
CA THR A 105 19.96 -6.01 -2.56
C THR A 105 18.55 -5.42 -2.64
N SER A 106 17.82 -5.32 -1.52
CA SER A 106 16.57 -4.57 -1.53
C SER A 106 16.87 -3.07 -1.58
N GLU A 107 17.01 -2.54 -2.80
CA GLU A 107 16.59 -1.16 -3.05
C GLU A 107 15.23 -0.98 -2.39
N PRO A 108 14.97 0.16 -1.72
CA PRO A 108 13.68 0.40 -1.09
C PRO A 108 12.63 0.17 -2.16
N ARG A 109 11.90 -0.94 -2.04
CA ARG A 109 10.68 -1.14 -2.82
C ARG A 109 9.91 0.15 -2.66
N GLU A 110 9.32 0.65 -3.74
CA GLU A 110 8.43 1.79 -3.70
C GLU A 110 7.26 1.40 -2.79
N ILE A 111 7.44 1.61 -1.48
CA ILE A 111 6.46 1.34 -0.45
C ILE A 111 5.45 2.44 -0.72
N TRP A 112 4.30 2.04 -1.26
CA TRP A 112 3.15 2.92 -1.33
C TRP A 112 2.84 3.34 0.11
N HIS A 113 3.31 4.52 0.49
CA HIS A 113 2.98 5.11 1.78
C HIS A 113 1.49 5.39 1.73
N THR A 114 0.70 4.52 2.34
CA THR A 114 -0.69 4.82 2.64
C THR A 114 -0.68 6.05 3.52
N PRO A 115 -1.26 7.17 3.06
CA PRO A 115 -1.20 8.40 3.83
C PRO A 115 -1.95 8.16 5.14
N LEU A 116 -1.24 8.34 6.25
CA LEU A 116 -1.76 8.17 7.61
C LEU A 116 -2.89 9.18 7.82
N TYR A 117 -4.11 8.68 7.97
CA TYR A 117 -5.25 9.49 8.42
C TYR A 117 -5.50 9.17 9.90
N ASP A 118 -5.66 10.20 10.73
CA ASP A 118 -6.15 10.04 12.09
C ASP A 118 -7.68 9.80 12.05
N ILE A 119 -8.16 8.96 12.95
CA ILE A 119 -9.59 8.65 13.14
C ILE A 119 -10.27 9.78 13.93
N ARG A 120 -9.52 10.45 14.81
CA ARG A 120 -10.00 11.52 15.69
C ARG A 120 -10.33 12.78 14.91
N GLU A 121 -11.48 13.41 15.19
CA GLU A 121 -11.91 14.63 14.48
C GLU A 121 -11.12 15.87 14.94
N GLU A 122 -10.66 15.86 16.19
CA GLU A 122 -9.89 16.92 16.84
C GLU A 122 -8.50 17.14 16.22
N ALA A 123 -7.98 16.10 15.56
CA ALA A 123 -6.71 16.11 14.83
C ALA A 123 -6.79 16.95 13.53
N TYR A 124 -7.99 17.35 13.11
CA TYR A 124 -8.19 18.10 11.89
C TYR A 124 -8.72 19.51 12.16
N GLU A 125 -8.22 20.48 11.40
CA GLU A 125 -8.72 21.84 11.34
C GLU A 125 -9.64 22.03 10.15
N GLU A 126 -10.69 22.82 10.37
CA GLU A 126 -11.57 23.23 9.30
C GLU A 126 -10.88 24.19 8.35
N MET A 127 -10.91 23.83 7.08
CA MET A 127 -10.35 24.62 6.01
C MET A 127 -11.47 25.20 5.14
N LYS A 128 -11.52 26.53 5.05
CA LYS A 128 -12.48 27.22 4.17
C LYS A 128 -12.29 26.90 2.70
N ARG A 129 -11.04 26.72 2.27
CA ARG A 129 -10.69 26.45 0.86
C ARG A 129 -9.33 25.75 0.78
N PRO A 130 -9.19 24.66 0.01
CA PRO A 130 -7.90 24.04 -0.22
C PRO A 130 -6.97 25.02 -0.95
N PRO A 131 -5.66 24.96 -0.69
CA PRO A 131 -4.70 25.76 -1.42
C PRO A 131 -4.76 25.37 -2.90
N PHE A 132 -5.20 26.29 -3.75
CA PHE A 132 -5.18 26.10 -5.18
C PHE A 132 -3.83 26.58 -5.74
N PRO A 133 -3.20 25.85 -6.66
CA PRO A 133 -1.99 26.33 -7.31
C PRO A 133 -2.29 27.61 -8.10
N GLU A 134 -1.37 28.59 -8.03
CA GLU A 134 -1.51 29.89 -8.71
C GLU A 134 -1.19 29.84 -10.21
N ASN A 135 -0.86 28.66 -10.73
CA ASN A 135 -0.49 28.44 -12.12
C ASN A 135 -1.56 28.97 -13.08
N SER A 136 -1.14 29.76 -14.09
CA SER A 136 -2.03 30.30 -15.12
C SER A 136 -2.86 29.19 -15.80
N ASN A 137 -2.22 28.07 -16.16
CA ASN A 137 -2.89 26.89 -16.73
C ASN A 137 -3.95 26.29 -15.80
N PHE A 138 -3.74 26.33 -14.48
CA PHE A 138 -4.75 25.86 -13.54
C PHE A 138 -5.96 26.80 -13.52
N ARG A 139 -5.72 28.12 -13.51
CA ARG A 139 -6.78 29.14 -13.52
C ARG A 139 -7.63 29.09 -14.79
N VAL A 140 -7.00 28.93 -15.96
CA VAL A 140 -7.71 28.78 -17.24
C VAL A 140 -8.60 27.55 -17.20
N ARG A 141 -8.06 26.39 -16.82
CA ARG A 141 -8.81 25.13 -16.74
C ARG A 141 -9.97 25.20 -15.75
N LEU A 142 -9.75 25.79 -14.57
CA LEU A 142 -10.80 26.00 -13.58
C LEU A 142 -11.91 26.92 -14.08
N ASN A 143 -11.56 27.98 -14.82
CA ASN A 143 -12.55 28.88 -15.41
C ASN A 143 -13.36 28.18 -16.51
N THR A 144 -12.71 27.44 -17.40
CA THR A 144 -13.38 26.65 -18.44
C THR A 144 -14.32 25.60 -17.83
N PHE A 145 -13.86 24.88 -16.80
CA PHE A 145 -14.68 23.92 -16.06
C PHE A 145 -15.93 24.60 -15.47
N ARG A 146 -15.76 25.75 -14.80
CA ARG A 146 -16.88 26.49 -14.20
C ARG A 146 -17.87 27.02 -15.23
N ASP A 147 -17.38 27.51 -16.38
CA ASP A 147 -18.24 28.02 -17.44
C ASP A 147 -19.08 26.89 -18.05
N LEU A 148 -18.44 25.80 -18.48
CA LEU A 148 -19.12 24.66 -19.08
C LEU A 148 -20.08 23.96 -18.10
N TRP A 149 -19.68 23.82 -16.83
CA TRP A 149 -20.53 23.23 -15.81
C TRP A 149 -21.80 24.06 -15.56
N ARG A 150 -21.68 25.40 -15.48
CA ARG A 150 -22.84 26.29 -15.31
C ARG A 150 -23.77 26.30 -16.52
N ARG A 151 -23.24 26.03 -17.71
CA ARG A 151 -24.02 25.88 -18.94
C ARG A 151 -24.77 24.53 -19.03
N GLY A 152 -24.55 23.62 -18.08
CA GLY A 152 -25.26 22.34 -18.03
C GLY A 152 -24.56 21.18 -18.74
N TYR A 153 -23.29 21.33 -19.12
CA TYR A 153 -22.51 20.23 -19.69
C TYR A 153 -21.97 19.31 -18.58
N TYR A 154 -21.99 18.01 -18.83
CA TYR A 154 -21.30 17.02 -18.01
C TYR A 154 -19.84 16.93 -18.43
N LEU A 155 -18.92 17.12 -17.48
CA LEU A 155 -17.48 17.14 -17.75
C LEU A 155 -16.79 15.90 -17.18
N THR A 156 -15.98 15.22 -17.98
CA THR A 156 -15.12 14.11 -17.54
C THR A 156 -13.64 14.39 -17.84
N CYS A 157 -12.73 13.56 -17.33
CA CYS A 157 -11.30 13.71 -17.62
C CYS A 157 -11.01 13.42 -19.10
N GLY A 158 -10.25 14.32 -19.74
CA GLY A 158 -9.83 14.21 -21.14
C GLY A 158 -8.47 13.55 -21.36
N LEU A 159 -7.82 13.07 -20.28
CA LEU A 159 -6.43 12.61 -20.30
C LEU A 159 -6.15 11.55 -21.39
N LYS A 160 -7.10 10.63 -21.60
CA LYS A 160 -7.00 9.58 -22.64
C LYS A 160 -6.94 10.14 -24.07
N PHE A 161 -7.49 11.33 -24.29
CA PHE A 161 -7.62 11.97 -25.61
C PHE A 161 -6.67 13.16 -25.78
N GLY A 162 -5.74 13.38 -24.85
CA GLY A 162 -4.79 14.49 -24.91
C GLY A 162 -5.43 15.88 -24.71
N CYS A 163 -6.61 15.94 -24.09
CA CYS A 163 -7.29 17.19 -23.73
C CYS A 163 -7.54 17.27 -22.21
N ASP A 164 -7.91 18.44 -21.71
CA ASP A 164 -8.18 18.61 -20.27
C ASP A 164 -9.55 18.00 -19.89
N TYR A 165 -10.59 18.27 -20.67
CA TYR A 165 -11.96 17.88 -20.38
C TYR A 165 -12.68 17.35 -21.62
N LEU A 166 -13.58 16.38 -21.40
CA LEU A 166 -14.61 16.00 -22.36
C LEU A 166 -15.93 16.58 -21.88
N ALA A 167 -16.67 17.23 -22.77
CA ALA A 167 -17.98 17.80 -22.47
C ALA A 167 -19.07 16.98 -23.16
N TYR A 168 -20.10 16.62 -22.38
CA TYR A 168 -21.27 15.88 -22.85
C TYR A 168 -22.53 16.69 -22.58
N GLU A 169 -23.49 16.65 -23.50
CA GLU A 169 -24.81 17.29 -23.33
C GLU A 169 -25.73 16.51 -22.39
N ALA A 170 -25.48 15.20 -22.23
CA ALA A 170 -26.21 14.32 -21.33
C ALA A 170 -25.23 13.56 -20.41
N ILE A 171 -25.77 12.87 -19.40
CA ILE A 171 -24.99 12.06 -18.48
C ILE A 171 -24.26 10.97 -19.31
N PRO A 172 -22.91 10.96 -19.33
CA PRO A 172 -22.17 9.90 -20.00
C PRO A 172 -22.37 8.59 -19.23
N GLY A 173 -22.86 7.55 -19.90
CA GLY A 173 -23.17 6.24 -19.34
C GLY A 173 -23.00 5.14 -20.37
#